data_AF-A0A7K2Q830-F1
#
_entry.id   AF-A0A7K2Q830-F1
#
_cell.length_a   1.000
_cell.length_b   1.000
_cell.length_c   1.000
_cell.angle_alpha   90.00
_cell.angle_beta   90.00
_cell.angle_gamma   90.00
#
_symmetry.space_group_name_H-M   'P 1'
#
loop_
_entity.id
_entity.type
_entity.pdbx_description
1 polymer ?
#
loop_
_entity_poly.entity_id
_entity_poly.type
_entity_poly.pdbx_seq_one_letter_code
_entity_poly.pdbx_strand_id
1 'polypeptide(L)'
;LCIHDGRAAELTATGALPAGIAAHPLGRRRWIVRDDAAAGPAGRVFWEQPFPFHSYHWGLLWRGLREATPASVVYRQGAAVTGVADTGAGAEVRTAGGRAEPYDLVIGADGYRSVVREAVCPDSRPVYAGYVCWRGNLDARRLEGLGNGGVPSDAVTTVCFPGGSCVIYPIPGPDGPRVNWVLYATPPN
;
A
#
# COMPACT_ATOMS: atom_id res chain seq x y z
N LEU A 1 1.04 3.63 -1.13
CA LEU A 1 1.93 2.54 -1.61
C LEU A 1 3.24 3.19 -2.01
N CYS A 2 4.38 2.56 -1.81
CA CYS A 2 5.66 3.04 -2.32
C CYS A 2 6.30 1.97 -3.21
N ILE A 3 6.91 2.37 -4.33
CA ILE A 3 7.63 1.50 -5.26
C ILE A 3 9.07 2.01 -5.33
N HIS A 4 10.05 1.13 -5.16
CA HIS A 4 11.46 1.49 -5.27
C HIS A 4 11.79 1.96 -6.69
N ASP A 5 12.68 2.94 -6.85
CA ASP A 5 12.98 3.57 -8.15
C ASP A 5 13.40 2.56 -9.22
N GLY A 6 14.32 1.66 -8.88
CA GLY A 6 14.73 0.58 -9.80
C GLY A 6 13.58 -0.35 -10.20
N ARG A 7 12.64 -0.64 -9.30
CA ARG A 7 11.47 -1.48 -9.61
C ARG A 7 10.44 -0.72 -10.44
N ALA A 8 10.27 0.58 -10.18
CA ALA A 8 9.42 1.43 -11.00
C ALA A 8 9.95 1.50 -12.44
N ALA A 9 11.27 1.62 -12.62
CA ALA A 9 11.90 1.60 -13.94
C ALA A 9 11.69 0.27 -14.66
N GLU A 10 11.90 -0.87 -13.98
CA GLU A 10 11.65 -2.20 -14.54
C GLU A 10 10.19 -2.40 -14.96
N LEU A 11 9.23 -2.05 -14.10
CA LEU A 11 7.80 -2.19 -14.40
C LEU A 11 7.35 -1.25 -15.53
N THR A 12 7.94 -0.05 -15.61
CA THR A 12 7.65 0.88 -16.71
C THR A 12 8.20 0.34 -18.03
N ALA A 13 9.40 -0.23 -18.04
CA ALA A 13 10.02 -0.80 -19.24
C ALA A 13 9.22 -1.98 -19.82
N THR A 14 8.50 -2.72 -18.98
CA THR A 14 7.63 -3.83 -19.41
C THR A 14 6.20 -3.38 -19.73
N GLY A 15 5.85 -2.11 -19.48
CA GLY A 15 4.49 -1.58 -19.59
C GLY A 15 3.56 -2.03 -18.45
N ALA A 16 4.05 -2.80 -17.47
CA ALA A 16 3.28 -3.25 -16.31
C ALA A 16 2.92 -2.11 -15.36
N LEU A 17 3.74 -1.05 -15.32
CA LEU A 17 3.42 0.22 -14.67
C LEU A 17 3.22 1.29 -15.75
N PRO A 18 1.97 1.70 -16.03
CA PRO A 18 1.68 2.71 -17.04
C PRO A 18 2.32 4.06 -16.70
N ALA A 19 2.78 4.77 -17.73
CA ALA A 19 3.21 6.16 -17.60
C ALA A 19 2.04 7.09 -17.22
N GLY A 20 2.35 8.25 -16.65
CA GLY A 20 1.37 9.29 -16.32
C GLY A 20 0.61 9.07 -15.01
N ILE A 21 0.80 7.94 -14.32
CA ILE A 21 0.29 7.75 -12.96
C ILE A 21 1.08 8.66 -12.03
N ALA A 22 0.39 9.65 -11.44
CA ALA A 22 1.00 10.58 -10.51
C ALA A 22 1.67 9.84 -9.35
N ALA A 23 2.93 10.21 -9.09
CA ALA A 23 3.75 9.69 -8.03
C ALA A 23 4.52 10.84 -7.36
N HIS A 24 4.89 10.66 -6.09
CA HIS A 24 5.69 11.64 -5.36
C HIS A 24 7.04 11.01 -4.96
N PRO A 25 8.17 11.57 -5.39
CA PRO A 25 9.48 11.02 -5.10
C PRO A 25 9.85 11.22 -3.63
N LEU A 26 10.44 10.18 -3.05
CA LEU A 26 11.00 10.16 -1.71
C LEU A 26 12.47 9.78 -1.88
N GLY A 27 13.36 10.52 -1.24
CA GLY A 27 14.81 10.29 -1.33
C GLY A 27 15.40 9.70 -0.05
N ARG A 28 14.72 9.91 1.09
CA ARG A 28 15.24 9.53 2.41
C ARG A 28 14.14 9.14 3.39
N ARG A 29 14.54 8.41 4.42
CA ARG A 29 13.69 8.08 5.56
C ARG A 29 14.37 8.54 6.85
N ARG A 30 13.64 9.33 7.62
CA ARG A 30 14.03 9.86 8.93
C ARG A 30 13.35 9.07 10.03
N TRP A 31 14.09 8.85 11.11
CA TRP A 31 13.60 8.18 12.30
C TRP A 31 13.69 9.14 13.48
N ILE A 32 12.53 9.41 14.09
CA ILE A 32 12.35 10.40 15.14
C ILE A 32 11.91 9.69 16.42
N VAL A 33 12.49 10.09 17.55
CA VAL A 33 12.05 9.71 18.89
C VAL A 33 11.67 10.95 19.68
N ARG A 34 10.96 10.76 20.80
CA ARG A 34 10.74 11.82 21.78
C ARG A 34 12.09 12.39 22.24
N ASP A 35 12.13 13.71 22.40
CA ASP A 35 13.26 14.42 22.99
C ASP A 35 12.80 15.13 24.26
N ASP A 36 13.07 14.54 25.42
CA ASP A 36 12.64 15.08 26.71
C ASP A 36 13.46 16.32 27.13
N ALA A 37 14.59 16.59 26.47
CA ALA A 37 15.42 17.76 26.75
C ALA A 37 15.02 19.00 25.93
N ALA A 38 14.21 18.83 24.87
CA ALA A 38 13.78 19.91 24.01
C ALA A 38 12.54 20.62 24.60
N ALA A 39 12.54 21.96 24.55
CA ALA A 39 11.41 22.78 25.01
C ALA A 39 10.20 22.75 24.06
N GLY A 40 10.33 22.15 22.87
CA GLY A 40 9.31 22.15 21.82
C GLY A 40 8.70 20.77 21.55
N PRO A 41 7.58 20.71 20.81
CA PRO A 41 6.94 19.44 20.46
C PRO A 41 7.72 18.63 19.41
N ALA A 42 8.80 19.18 18.87
CA ALA A 42 9.65 18.53 17.89
C ALA A 42 10.53 17.48 18.57
N GLY A 43 10.33 16.21 18.20
CA GLY A 43 11.23 15.12 18.61
C GLY A 43 12.61 15.22 17.97
N ARG A 44 13.52 14.33 18.35
CA ARG A 44 14.89 14.26 17.85
C ARG A 44 15.03 13.22 16.75
N VAL A 45 15.65 13.59 15.63
CA VAL A 45 16.11 12.64 14.62
C VAL A 45 17.27 11.84 15.20
N PHE A 46 17.14 10.52 15.28
CA PHE A 46 18.22 9.64 15.75
C PHE A 46 18.88 8.86 14.61
N TRP A 47 18.22 8.75 13.46
CA TRP A 47 18.78 8.10 12.28
C TRP A 47 18.13 8.59 10.98
N GLU A 48 18.91 8.62 9.90
CA GLU A 48 18.45 8.90 8.54
C GLU A 48 19.10 7.88 7.59
N GLN A 49 18.33 7.43 6.59
CA GLN A 49 18.80 6.50 5.57
C GLN A 49 18.32 6.93 4.17
N PRO A 50 19.06 6.55 3.10
CA PRO A 50 18.52 6.61 1.74
C PRO A 50 17.21 5.83 1.62
N PHE A 51 16.29 6.37 0.83
CA PHE A 51 14.98 5.77 0.57
C PHE A 51 14.50 6.14 -0.85
N PRO A 52 15.13 5.61 -1.92
CA PRO A 52 14.80 5.94 -3.31
C PRO A 52 13.50 5.25 -3.75
N PHE A 53 12.38 5.87 -3.41
CA PHE A 53 11.04 5.33 -3.65
C PHE A 53 10.10 6.40 -4.20
N HIS A 54 9.12 5.96 -4.98
CA HIS A 54 7.98 6.74 -5.40
C HIS A 54 6.76 6.34 -4.60
N SER A 55 6.12 7.31 -3.95
CA SER A 55 4.85 7.09 -3.27
C SER A 55 3.65 7.42 -4.16
N TYR A 56 2.58 6.67 -3.97
CA TYR A 56 1.36 6.76 -4.78
C TYR A 56 0.12 6.88 -3.89
N HIS A 57 -0.84 7.67 -4.39
CA HIS A 57 -2.23 7.57 -3.97
C HIS A 57 -2.85 6.30 -4.53
N TRP A 58 -3.38 5.43 -3.67
CA TRP A 58 -3.90 4.12 -4.08
C TRP A 58 -4.97 4.24 -5.17
N GLY A 59 -5.91 5.18 -5.03
CA GLY A 59 -6.97 5.36 -6.02
C GLY A 59 -6.47 5.82 -7.40
N LEU A 60 -5.38 6.60 -7.45
CA LEU A 60 -4.80 7.05 -8.74
C LEU A 60 -4.04 5.91 -9.41
N LEU A 61 -3.25 5.16 -8.63
CA LEU A 61 -2.54 3.99 -9.11
C LEU A 61 -3.50 2.91 -9.62
N TRP A 62 -4.51 2.55 -8.82
CA TRP A 62 -5.49 1.55 -9.20
C TRP A 62 -6.24 1.94 -10.47
N ARG A 63 -6.66 3.22 -10.57
CA ARG A 63 -7.34 3.74 -11.76
C ARG A 63 -6.44 3.64 -12.98
N GLY A 64 -5.21 4.14 -12.90
CA GLY A 64 -4.26 4.08 -14.02
C GLY A 64 -3.96 2.65 -14.49
N LEU A 65 -3.79 1.71 -13.55
CA LEU A 65 -3.63 0.29 -13.88
C LEU A 65 -4.88 -0.29 -14.55
N ARG A 66 -6.08 0.09 -14.07
CA ARG A 66 -7.35 -0.38 -14.65
C ARG A 66 -7.57 0.19 -16.05
N GLU A 67 -7.25 1.46 -16.28
CA GLU A 67 -7.37 2.13 -17.58
C GLU A 67 -6.39 1.56 -18.60
N ALA A 68 -5.18 1.20 -18.18
CA ALA A 68 -4.18 0.56 -19.03
C ALA A 68 -4.43 -0.93 -19.29
N THR A 69 -5.41 -1.54 -18.62
CA THR A 69 -5.75 -2.95 -18.83
C THR A 69 -6.30 -3.13 -20.25
N PRO A 70 -5.72 -4.02 -21.10
CA PRO A 70 -6.15 -4.19 -22.49
C PRO A 70 -7.62 -4.56 -22.62
N ALA A 71 -8.27 -4.10 -23.69
CA ALA A 71 -9.68 -4.40 -23.95
C ALA A 71 -9.98 -5.90 -24.14
N SER A 72 -8.96 -6.70 -24.48
CA SER A 72 -9.06 -8.16 -24.56
C SER A 72 -9.20 -8.84 -23.19
N VAL A 73 -8.85 -8.15 -22.10
CA VAL A 73 -8.97 -8.68 -20.75
C VAL A 73 -10.38 -8.44 -20.23
N VAL A 74 -11.08 -9.53 -19.92
CA VAL A 74 -12.44 -9.47 -19.37
C VAL A 74 -12.37 -9.20 -17.86
N TYR A 75 -12.67 -7.96 -17.47
CA TYR A 75 -12.78 -7.57 -16.06
C TYR A 75 -14.23 -7.65 -15.57
N ARG A 76 -14.54 -8.56 -14.64
CA ARG A 76 -15.89 -8.78 -14.12
C ARG A 76 -16.02 -8.25 -12.69
N GLN A 77 -16.82 -7.20 -12.50
CA GLN A 77 -17.21 -6.74 -11.16
C GLN A 77 -18.39 -7.54 -10.63
N GLY A 78 -18.53 -7.65 -9.30
CA GLY A 78 -19.60 -8.41 -8.65
C GLY A 78 -19.45 -9.94 -8.75
N ALA A 79 -18.44 -10.44 -9.46
CA ALA A 79 -18.14 -11.86 -9.61
C ALA A 79 -17.20 -12.35 -8.49
N ALA A 80 -17.65 -12.32 -7.24
CA ALA A 80 -16.85 -12.81 -6.13
C ALA A 80 -16.56 -14.31 -6.29
N VAL A 81 -15.28 -14.69 -6.34
CA VAL A 81 -14.85 -16.09 -6.34
C VAL A 81 -15.09 -16.69 -4.96
N THR A 82 -15.78 -17.82 -4.92
CA THR A 82 -16.17 -18.52 -3.68
C THR A 82 -15.54 -19.90 -3.56
N GLY A 83 -14.91 -20.40 -4.62
CA GLY A 83 -14.16 -21.65 -4.58
C GLY A 83 -13.28 -21.83 -5.81
N VAL A 84 -12.18 -22.54 -5.62
CA VAL A 84 -11.30 -23.01 -6.69
C VAL A 84 -10.99 -24.48 -6.45
N ALA A 85 -10.96 -25.27 -7.51
CA ALA A 85 -10.60 -26.68 -7.45
C ALA A 85 -9.63 -27.04 -8.59
N ASP A 86 -8.61 -27.82 -8.28
CA ASP A 86 -7.78 -28.49 -9.29
C ASP A 86 -8.56 -29.69 -9.85
N THR A 87 -8.62 -29.79 -11.18
CA THR A 87 -9.32 -30.88 -11.87
C THR A 87 -8.36 -31.94 -12.42
N GLY A 88 -7.04 -31.76 -12.21
CA GLY A 88 -5.97 -32.58 -12.79
C GLY A 88 -5.61 -32.22 -14.24
N ALA A 89 -6.53 -31.59 -14.98
CA ALA A 89 -6.30 -31.09 -16.34
C ALA A 89 -6.29 -29.55 -16.42
N GLY A 90 -6.59 -28.87 -15.32
CA GLY A 90 -6.74 -27.42 -15.21
C GLY A 90 -7.38 -27.06 -13.87
N ALA A 91 -8.12 -25.97 -13.83
CA ALA A 91 -8.80 -25.50 -12.64
C ALA A 91 -10.27 -25.17 -12.92
N GLU A 92 -11.10 -25.31 -11.90
CA GLU A 92 -12.48 -24.87 -11.90
C GLU A 92 -12.64 -23.71 -10.91
N VAL A 93 -13.28 -22.62 -11.33
CA VAL A 93 -13.57 -21.45 -10.49
C VAL A 93 -15.08 -21.34 -10.28
N ARG A 94 -15.50 -21.22 -9.03
CA ARG A 94 -16.88 -20.96 -8.63
C ARG A 94 -17.04 -19.51 -8.22
N THR A 95 -18.08 -18.84 -8.71
CA THR A 95 -18.42 -17.46 -8.32
C THR A 95 -19.77 -17.44 -7.60
N ALA A 96 -19.99 -16.43 -6.75
CA ALA A 96 -21.19 -16.31 -5.93
C ALA A 96 -22.52 -16.27 -6.72
N GLY A 97 -22.46 -15.91 -8.00
CA GLY A 97 -23.64 -15.71 -8.85
C GLY A 97 -23.97 -16.86 -9.81
N GLY A 98 -23.25 -17.98 -9.81
CA GLY A 98 -23.50 -18.97 -10.86
C GLY A 98 -22.73 -20.29 -10.79
N ARG A 99 -22.70 -20.94 -11.96
CA ARG A 99 -22.08 -22.24 -12.22
C ARG A 99 -20.56 -22.14 -12.22
N ALA A 100 -19.90 -23.26 -11.97
CA ALA A 100 -18.46 -23.38 -12.03
C ALA A 100 -17.94 -23.21 -13.48
N GLU A 101 -16.88 -22.43 -13.65
CA GLU A 101 -16.26 -22.11 -14.94
C GLU A 101 -14.85 -22.76 -15.04
N PRO A 102 -14.53 -23.45 -16.15
CA PRO A 102 -13.23 -24.08 -16.34
C PRO A 102 -12.16 -23.08 -16.84
N TYR A 103 -10.93 -23.26 -16.39
CA TYR A 103 -9.75 -22.49 -16.79
C TYR A 103 -8.50 -23.39 -16.85
N ASP A 104 -7.53 -23.06 -17.71
CA ASP A 104 -6.25 -23.78 -17.76
C ASP A 104 -5.35 -23.45 -16.56
N LEU A 105 -5.44 -22.21 -16.04
CA LEU A 105 -4.65 -21.71 -14.92
C LEU A 105 -5.44 -20.67 -14.12
N VAL A 106 -5.27 -20.69 -12.80
CA VAL A 106 -5.82 -19.67 -11.88
C VAL A 106 -4.69 -19.03 -11.08
N ILE A 107 -4.67 -17.69 -11.04
CA ILE A 107 -3.75 -16.91 -10.21
C ILE A 107 -4.52 -16.28 -9.05
N GLY A 108 -4.12 -16.61 -7.81
CA GLY A 108 -4.67 -16.01 -6.60
C GLY A 108 -4.12 -14.61 -6.33
N ALA A 109 -4.87 -13.59 -6.71
CA ALA A 109 -4.60 -12.18 -6.41
C ALA A 109 -5.69 -11.56 -5.50
N ASP A 110 -6.29 -12.39 -4.65
CA ASP A 110 -7.50 -12.14 -3.85
C ASP A 110 -7.21 -11.75 -2.38
N GLY A 111 -5.95 -11.46 -2.06
CA GLY A 111 -5.54 -10.82 -0.81
C GLY A 111 -5.46 -11.76 0.40
N TYR A 112 -5.46 -11.20 1.61
CA TYR A 112 -5.12 -11.96 2.82
C TYR A 112 -6.15 -13.02 3.21
N ARG A 113 -7.41 -12.93 2.74
CA ARG A 113 -8.46 -13.96 2.91
C ARG A 113 -8.65 -14.80 1.63
N SER A 114 -7.54 -15.12 0.99
CA SER A 114 -7.51 -15.79 -0.30
C SER A 114 -8.25 -17.14 -0.29
N VAL A 115 -9.25 -17.28 -1.16
CA VAL A 115 -9.94 -18.54 -1.48
C VAL A 115 -9.01 -19.46 -2.26
N VAL A 116 -8.14 -18.89 -3.11
CA VAL A 116 -7.15 -19.67 -3.85
C VAL A 116 -6.15 -20.32 -2.90
N ARG A 117 -5.66 -19.59 -1.88
CA ARG A 117 -4.76 -20.14 -0.86
C ARG A 117 -5.41 -21.28 -0.08
N GLU A 118 -6.68 -21.17 0.27
CA GLU A 118 -7.41 -22.25 0.94
C GLU A 118 -7.45 -23.54 0.10
N ALA A 119 -7.54 -23.43 -1.23
CA ALA A 119 -7.54 -24.59 -2.12
C ALA A 119 -6.16 -25.25 -2.27
N VAL A 120 -5.07 -24.47 -2.30
CA VAL A 120 -3.71 -25.00 -2.60
C VAL A 120 -2.85 -25.24 -1.35
N CYS A 121 -3.14 -24.57 -0.25
CA CYS A 121 -2.38 -24.66 1.00
C CYS A 121 -3.31 -24.40 2.21
N PRO A 122 -4.24 -25.32 2.51
CA PRO A 122 -5.33 -25.10 3.49
C PRO A 122 -4.84 -24.86 4.92
N ASP A 123 -3.64 -25.34 5.26
CA ASP A 123 -3.04 -25.14 6.57
C ASP A 123 -2.39 -23.75 6.73
N SER A 124 -2.21 -23.02 5.62
CA SER A 124 -1.64 -21.66 5.64
C SER A 124 -2.71 -20.62 5.98
N ARG A 125 -2.78 -20.30 7.28
CA ARG A 125 -3.74 -19.33 7.83
C ARG A 125 -3.04 -18.07 8.32
N PRO A 126 -3.63 -16.87 8.10
CA PRO A 126 -3.08 -15.64 8.64
C PRO A 126 -3.16 -15.66 10.17
N VAL A 127 -2.07 -15.28 10.83
CA VAL A 127 -2.01 -15.13 12.29
C VAL A 127 -1.98 -13.63 12.61
N TYR A 128 -2.74 -13.21 13.62
CA TYR A 128 -2.74 -11.83 14.07
C TYR A 128 -1.36 -11.43 14.59
N ALA A 129 -0.81 -10.33 14.09
CA ALA A 129 0.54 -9.88 14.40
C ALA A 129 0.70 -9.21 15.79
N GLY A 130 -0.38 -9.10 16.58
CA GLY A 130 -0.35 -8.46 17.91
C GLY A 130 -0.48 -6.94 17.91
N TYR A 131 -0.71 -6.32 16.74
CA TYR A 131 -0.92 -4.88 16.60
C TYR A 131 -1.94 -4.57 15.50
N VAL A 132 -2.49 -3.36 15.52
CA VAL A 132 -3.34 -2.84 14.43
C VAL A 132 -2.67 -1.66 13.75
N CYS A 133 -3.23 -1.29 12.60
CA CYS A 133 -2.77 -0.18 11.80
C CYS A 133 -3.93 0.80 11.59
N TRP A 134 -3.82 2.00 12.15
CA TRP A 134 -4.67 3.13 11.75
C TRP A 134 -3.98 3.86 10.61
N ARG A 135 -4.75 4.24 9.59
CA ARG A 135 -4.19 4.93 8.44
C ARG A 135 -5.13 6.01 7.97
N GLY A 136 -4.55 7.03 7.38
CA GLY A 136 -5.28 8.10 6.75
C GLY A 136 -4.38 8.95 5.89
N ASN A 137 -4.98 9.94 5.26
CA ASN A 137 -4.24 11.00 4.63
C ASN A 137 -5.05 12.29 4.75
N LEU A 138 -4.35 13.41 4.65
CA LEU A 138 -4.94 14.74 4.71
C LEU A 138 -4.32 15.64 3.66
N ASP A 139 -5.00 16.73 3.35
CA ASP A 139 -4.45 17.81 2.54
C ASP A 139 -3.15 18.33 3.16
N ALA A 140 -2.08 18.44 2.36
CA ALA A 140 -0.77 18.89 2.82
C ALA A 140 -0.82 20.32 3.36
N ARG A 141 -1.70 21.19 2.84
CA ARG A 141 -1.86 22.60 3.27
C ARG A 141 -2.26 22.73 4.73
N ARG A 142 -2.92 21.71 5.30
CA ARG A 142 -3.27 21.69 6.72
C ARG A 142 -2.06 21.61 7.65
N LEU A 143 -0.90 21.19 7.13
CA LEU A 143 0.34 21.12 7.90
C LEU A 143 1.13 22.43 7.87
N GLU A 144 0.92 23.28 6.87
CA GLU A 144 1.57 24.61 6.78
C GLU A 144 1.20 25.48 7.99
N GLY A 145 -0.05 25.39 8.46
CA GLY A 145 -0.54 26.11 9.62
C GLY A 145 0.02 25.65 10.99
N LEU A 146 0.83 24.58 11.04
CA LEU A 146 1.37 24.04 12.29
C LEU A 146 2.70 24.68 12.72
N GLY A 147 3.26 25.63 11.97
CA GLY A 147 4.40 26.46 12.38
C GLY A 147 5.77 25.76 12.48
N ASN A 148 5.84 24.43 12.29
CA ASN A 148 7.02 23.62 12.56
C ASN A 148 7.73 23.10 11.28
N GLY A 149 7.62 23.82 10.16
CA GLY A 149 8.27 23.45 8.89
C GLY A 149 7.64 22.26 8.15
N GLY A 150 6.48 21.77 8.61
CA GLY A 150 5.72 20.70 7.96
C GLY A 150 6.43 19.34 7.92
N VAL A 151 5.94 18.43 7.08
CA VAL A 151 6.62 17.17 6.75
C VAL A 151 7.57 17.45 5.59
N PRO A 152 8.86 17.08 5.64
CA PRO A 152 9.77 17.29 4.53
C PRO A 152 9.24 16.64 3.26
N SER A 153 9.22 17.40 2.17
CA SER A 153 8.65 16.94 0.90
C SER A 153 9.43 15.78 0.29
N ASP A 154 10.70 15.60 0.61
CA ASP A 154 11.55 14.53 0.05
C ASP A 154 11.72 13.33 0.98
N ALA A 155 11.02 13.30 2.13
CA ALA A 155 11.29 12.33 3.18
C ALA A 155 10.06 11.56 3.67
N VAL A 156 10.29 10.29 4.02
CA VAL A 156 9.42 9.56 4.95
C VAL A 156 9.86 9.88 6.37
N THR A 157 8.95 10.37 7.20
CA THR A 157 9.18 10.57 8.63
C THR A 157 8.57 9.42 9.42
N THR A 158 9.40 8.67 10.14
CA THR A 158 8.95 7.60 11.06
C THR A 158 9.15 8.04 12.49
N VAL A 159 8.05 8.27 13.20
CA VAL A 159 8.05 8.59 14.64
C VAL A 159 7.94 7.29 15.42
N CYS A 160 8.91 7.02 16.28
CA CYS A 160 8.97 5.84 17.14
C CYS A 160 8.60 6.20 18.57
N PHE A 161 7.81 5.35 19.22
CA PHE A 161 7.42 5.48 20.62
C PHE A 161 7.21 4.10 21.25
N PRO A 162 7.20 3.97 22.58
CA PRO A 162 6.93 2.68 23.23
C PRO A 162 5.59 2.07 22.76
N GLY A 163 5.63 0.85 22.23
CA GLY A 163 4.45 0.13 21.75
C GLY A 163 4.03 0.43 20.31
N GLY A 164 4.78 1.23 19.53
CA GLY A 164 4.40 1.50 18.16
C GLY A 164 5.28 2.44 17.35
N SER A 165 4.79 2.78 16.15
CA SER A 165 5.39 3.79 15.28
C SER A 165 4.36 4.45 14.39
N CYS A 166 4.62 5.69 13.98
CA CYS A 166 3.83 6.41 12.98
C CYS A 166 4.70 6.76 11.78
N VAL A 167 4.31 6.31 10.59
CA VAL A 167 5.00 6.58 9.32
C VAL A 167 4.22 7.64 8.56
N ILE A 168 4.87 8.76 8.22
CA ILE A 168 4.26 9.95 7.63
C ILE A 168 5.05 10.32 6.38
N TYR A 169 4.37 10.54 5.25
CA TYR A 169 5.03 10.90 4.00
C TYR A 169 4.07 11.59 3.01
N PRO A 170 4.59 12.50 2.16
CA PRO A 170 3.81 13.11 1.09
C PRO A 170 3.41 12.05 0.04
N ILE A 171 2.24 12.23 -0.55
CA ILE A 171 1.71 11.47 -1.69
C ILE A 171 1.03 12.46 -2.65
N PRO A 172 0.90 12.12 -3.94
CA PRO A 172 0.00 12.85 -4.81
C PRO A 172 -1.45 12.72 -4.31
N GLY A 173 -2.34 13.58 -4.79
CA GLY A 173 -3.77 13.47 -4.52
C GLY A 173 -4.58 14.00 -5.70
N PRO A 174 -5.87 13.61 -5.81
CA PRO A 174 -6.72 14.05 -6.91
C PRO A 174 -6.90 15.57 -6.95
N ASP A 175 -6.91 16.22 -5.77
CA ASP A 175 -7.15 17.67 -5.61
C ASP A 175 -5.88 18.42 -5.16
N GLY A 176 -4.70 17.83 -5.39
CA GLY A 176 -3.41 18.38 -4.97
C GLY A 176 -2.65 17.50 -3.97
N PRO A 177 -1.48 17.95 -3.50
CA PRO A 177 -0.61 17.19 -2.62
C PRO A 177 -1.27 16.81 -1.29
N ARG A 178 -1.03 15.57 -0.85
CA ARG A 178 -1.55 15.05 0.42
C ARG A 178 -0.42 14.49 1.26
N VAL A 179 -0.65 14.38 2.55
CA VAL A 179 0.25 13.65 3.45
C VAL A 179 -0.45 12.41 3.95
N ASN A 180 0.13 11.25 3.65
CA ASN A 180 -0.29 9.96 4.17
C ASN A 180 0.36 9.71 5.53
N TRP A 181 -0.39 9.11 6.44
CA TRP A 181 0.12 8.63 7.72
C TRP A 181 -0.38 7.21 8.01
N VAL A 182 0.45 6.45 8.71
CA VAL A 182 0.17 5.08 9.12
C VAL A 182 0.69 4.88 10.54
N LEU A 183 -0.22 4.68 11.49
CA LEU A 183 0.07 4.43 12.88
C LEU A 183 -0.05 2.94 13.18
N TYR A 184 1.06 2.31 13.56
CA TYR A 184 1.11 0.97 14.09
C TYR A 184 1.16 1.06 15.62
N ALA A 185 0.19 0.46 16.31
CA ALA A 185 0.27 0.27 17.75
C ALA A 185 -0.55 -0.95 18.20
N THR A 186 -0.22 -1.47 19.37
CA THR A 186 -1.06 -2.46 20.05
C THR A 186 -2.35 -1.78 20.52
N PRO A 187 -3.54 -2.36 20.25
CA PRO A 187 -4.78 -1.86 20.83
C PRO A 187 -4.70 -1.82 22.36
N PRO A 188 -5.30 -0.81 23.02
CA PRO A 188 -5.48 -0.89 24.46
C PRO A 188 -6.29 -2.14 24.82
N ASN A 189 -5.94 -2.76 25.97
CA ASN A 189 -6.66 -3.89 26.53
C ASN A 189 -8.09 -3.52 26.92
#